data_AF-K1SU01-F1
#
_entry.id   AF-K1SU01-F1
#
_cell.length_a   1.000
_cell.length_b   1.000
_cell.length_c   1.000
_cell.angle_alpha   90.00
_cell.angle_beta   90.00
_cell.angle_gamma   90.00
#
_symmetry.space_group_name_H-M   'P 1'
#
loop_
_entity.id
_entity.type
_entity.pdbx_description
1 polymer ?
#
loop_
_entity_poly.entity_id
_entity_poly.type
_entity_poly.pdbx_seq_one_letter_code
_entity_poly.pdbx_strand_id
1 'polypeptide(L)'
;MNMRYDNPEDGENNWRFRRERIAAMLREQAPDVFGTQELLANQYDDLGALLPDYRSVGVGREDGDRAGEFNAVFFRADAFELLDSGTFWLSEEPERPGSKGWDGACERLATWVVLRRGGDGREFLFINTHLDHSRRAFKPRDFPHSQYRSYQCCCRSI
;
A
#
# COMPACT_ATOMS: atom_id res chain seq x y z
N MET A 1 2.17 -3.71 -7.56
CA MET A 1 3.37 -3.68 -8.40
C MET A 1 4.52 -3.33 -7.50
N ASN A 2 5.56 -4.16 -7.48
CA ASN A 2 6.75 -3.87 -6.71
C ASN A 2 7.59 -2.85 -7.48
N MET A 3 7.86 -1.71 -6.85
CA MET A 3 8.53 -0.58 -7.50
C MET A 3 10.05 -0.69 -7.43
N ARG A 4 10.58 -1.62 -6.63
CA ARG A 4 11.98 -1.72 -6.21
C ARG A 4 12.45 -0.42 -5.55
N TYR A 5 12.81 -0.49 -4.27
CA TYR A 5 13.20 0.69 -3.52
C TYR A 5 14.38 1.42 -4.15
N ASP A 6 14.50 2.72 -3.87
CA ASP A 6 15.60 3.53 -4.36
C ASP A 6 16.91 3.12 -3.70
N ASN A 7 17.70 2.30 -4.40
CA ASN A 7 19.03 1.87 -3.99
C ASN A 7 20.09 2.45 -4.93
N PRO A 8 21.05 3.25 -4.46
CA PRO A 8 22.19 3.71 -5.27
C PRO A 8 23.00 2.57 -5.90
N GLU A 9 23.03 1.40 -5.27
CA GLU A 9 23.73 0.21 -5.77
C GLU A 9 23.06 -0.44 -6.98
N ASP A 10 21.82 -0.07 -7.32
CA ASP A 10 21.12 -0.58 -8.51
C ASP A 10 21.69 0.02 -9.82
N GLY A 11 22.64 0.98 -9.76
CA GLY A 11 23.36 1.49 -10.92
C GLY A 11 22.44 2.13 -11.97
N GLU A 12 22.47 1.62 -13.21
CA GLU A 12 21.58 2.07 -14.30
C GLU A 12 20.09 1.74 -14.04
N ASN A 13 19.82 0.81 -13.13
CA ASN A 13 18.48 0.46 -12.69
C ASN A 13 18.03 1.26 -11.46
N ASN A 14 18.80 2.27 -11.02
CA ASN A 14 18.38 3.14 -9.93
C ASN A 14 17.06 3.86 -10.24
N TRP A 15 16.25 4.15 -9.21
CA TRP A 15 14.95 4.81 -9.33
C TRP A 15 14.98 6.07 -10.18
N ARG A 16 16.02 6.90 -10.05
CA ARG A 16 16.15 8.18 -10.79
C ARG A 16 16.05 8.00 -12.31
N PHE A 17 16.44 6.83 -12.82
CA PHE A 17 16.38 6.49 -14.25
C PHE A 17 15.11 5.74 -14.65
N ARG A 18 14.39 5.18 -13.68
CA ARG A 18 13.17 4.38 -13.91
C ARG A 18 11.88 5.16 -13.74
N ARG A 19 11.85 6.19 -12.88
CA ARG A 19 10.62 6.88 -12.47
C ARG A 19 9.75 7.36 -13.63
N GLU A 20 10.35 7.97 -14.65
CA GLU A 20 9.62 8.48 -15.83
C GLU A 20 9.04 7.35 -16.68
N ARG A 21 9.78 6.24 -16.84
CA ARG A 21 9.31 5.09 -17.62
C ARG A 21 8.16 4.38 -16.91
N ILE A 22 8.23 4.24 -15.59
CA ILE A 22 7.16 3.68 -14.77
C ILE A 22 5.92 4.57 -14.83
N ALA A 23 6.07 5.88 -14.65
CA ALA A 23 4.96 6.82 -14.75
C ALA A 23 4.34 6.84 -16.16
N ALA A 24 5.15 6.80 -17.22
CA ALA A 24 4.66 6.72 -18.59
C ALA A 24 3.82 5.45 -18.82
N MET A 25 4.30 4.30 -18.36
CA MET A 25 3.56 3.04 -18.42
C MET A 25 2.24 3.13 -17.64
N LEU A 26 2.24 3.69 -16.43
CA LEU A 26 1.00 3.86 -15.64
C LEU A 26 0.00 4.79 -16.31
N ARG A 27 0.46 5.89 -16.95
CA ARG A 27 -0.41 6.78 -17.74
C ARG A 27 -0.97 6.10 -18.99
N GLU A 28 -0.18 5.27 -19.65
CA GLU A 28 -0.61 4.53 -20.84
C GLU A 28 -1.62 3.44 -20.51
N GLN A 29 -1.35 2.65 -19.47
CA GLN A 29 -2.25 1.57 -19.05
C GLN A 29 -3.48 2.09 -18.29
N ALA A 30 -3.38 3.28 -17.70
CA ALA A 30 -4.44 3.98 -16.96
C ALA A 30 -5.22 3.08 -15.99
N PRO A 31 -4.57 2.33 -15.08
CA PRO A 31 -5.26 1.47 -14.14
C PRO A 31 -6.16 2.30 -13.21
N ASP A 32 -7.37 1.82 -12.94
CA ASP A 32 -8.31 2.50 -12.06
C ASP A 32 -7.84 2.57 -10.60
N VAL A 33 -7.28 1.46 -10.10
CA VAL A 33 -6.73 1.30 -8.76
C VAL A 33 -5.51 0.38 -8.85
N PHE A 34 -4.42 0.71 -8.15
CA PHE A 34 -3.24 -0.15 -8.06
C PHE A 34 -2.51 -0.01 -6.72
N GLY A 35 -1.92 -1.11 -6.27
CA GLY A 35 -1.02 -1.13 -5.11
C GLY A 35 0.44 -1.05 -5.53
N THR A 36 1.28 -0.43 -4.71
CA THR A 36 2.74 -0.36 -4.85
C THR A 36 3.43 -1.10 -3.71
N GLN A 37 4.63 -1.62 -3.92
CA GLN A 37 5.45 -2.24 -2.86
C GLN A 37 6.90 -1.74 -2.97
N GLU A 38 7.66 -1.77 -1.86
CA GLU A 38 9.04 -1.27 -1.75
C GLU A 38 9.20 0.22 -2.08
N LEU A 39 8.14 1.02 -1.95
CA LEU A 39 8.19 2.41 -2.33
C LEU A 39 8.74 3.26 -1.18
N LEU A 40 9.86 3.95 -1.36
CA LEU A 40 10.36 4.90 -0.35
C LEU A 40 9.66 6.26 -0.46
N ALA A 41 9.78 7.07 0.59
CA ALA A 41 9.21 8.42 0.67
C ALA A 41 9.48 9.31 -0.55
N ASN A 42 10.71 9.34 -1.06
CA ASN A 42 11.06 10.10 -2.26
C ASN A 42 10.41 9.55 -3.53
N GLN A 43 10.25 8.22 -3.63
CA GLN A 43 9.60 7.58 -4.76
C GLN A 43 8.08 7.79 -4.71
N TYR A 44 7.50 7.82 -3.51
CA TYR A 44 6.10 8.16 -3.29
C TYR A 44 5.80 9.58 -3.76
N ASP A 45 6.65 10.55 -3.40
CA ASP A 45 6.49 11.95 -3.83
C ASP A 45 6.67 12.09 -5.35
N ASP A 46 7.68 11.43 -5.93
CA ASP A 46 7.90 11.42 -7.38
C ASP A 46 6.67 10.87 -8.12
N LEU A 47 6.06 9.76 -7.66
CA LEU A 47 4.84 9.22 -8.27
C LEU A 47 3.65 10.17 -8.11
N GLY A 48 3.47 10.79 -6.94
CA GLY A 48 2.42 11.78 -6.72
C GLY A 48 2.54 12.98 -7.67
N ALA A 49 3.77 13.44 -7.95
CA ALA A 49 4.02 14.50 -8.90
C ALA A 49 3.81 14.07 -10.37
N LEU A 50 4.22 12.84 -10.72
CA LEU A 50 4.16 12.32 -12.10
C LEU A 50 2.78 11.79 -12.50
N LEU A 51 1.89 11.52 -11.53
CA LEU A 51 0.56 10.95 -11.73
C LEU A 51 -0.52 11.85 -11.07
N PRO A 52 -0.70 13.10 -11.53
CA PRO A 52 -1.58 14.08 -10.88
C PRO A 52 -3.07 13.69 -10.88
N ASP A 53 -3.48 12.78 -11.77
CA ASP A 53 -4.86 12.28 -11.86
C ASP A 53 -5.17 11.21 -10.79
N TYR A 54 -4.16 10.78 -10.04
CA TYR A 54 -4.28 9.77 -8.99
C TYR A 54 -4.21 10.40 -7.60
N ARG A 55 -5.05 9.90 -6.71
CA ARG A 55 -4.87 10.04 -5.26
C ARG A 55 -4.21 8.79 -4.70
N SER A 56 -3.59 8.91 -3.54
CA SER A 56 -2.95 7.77 -2.89
C SER A 56 -3.11 7.78 -1.38
N VAL A 57 -3.08 6.58 -0.81
CA VAL A 57 -3.05 6.33 0.63
C VAL A 57 -1.89 5.38 0.93
N GLY A 58 -1.15 5.66 1.99
CA GLY A 58 -0.12 4.80 2.52
C GLY A 58 0.82 5.55 3.45
N VAL A 59 1.46 4.81 4.35
CA VAL A 59 2.47 5.33 5.29
C VAL A 59 3.71 4.44 5.27
N GLY A 60 4.82 5.00 5.74
CA GLY A 60 6.09 4.29 5.93
C GLY A 60 5.96 3.22 7.01
N ARG A 61 6.58 2.05 6.77
CA ARG A 61 6.44 0.89 7.67
C ARG A 61 7.14 1.01 9.01
N GLU A 62 8.06 1.94 9.19
CA GLU A 62 8.89 2.00 10.41
C GLU A 62 8.25 2.89 11.48
N ASP A 63 7.61 3.99 11.09
CA ASP A 63 7.06 5.00 12.00
C ASP A 63 5.56 5.26 11.81
N GLY A 64 4.95 4.72 10.75
CA GLY A 64 3.56 5.01 10.41
C GLY A 64 3.37 6.40 9.80
N ASP A 65 4.46 7.00 9.31
CA ASP A 65 4.47 8.29 8.63
C ASP A 65 5.33 8.20 7.37
N ARG A 66 6.62 8.52 7.45
CA ARG A 66 7.50 8.64 6.28
C ARG A 66 8.68 7.68 6.27
N ALA A 67 9.00 7.04 7.39
CA ALA A 67 10.17 6.16 7.51
C ALA A 67 9.89 4.75 6.97
N GLY A 68 10.85 4.24 6.20
CA GLY A 68 10.79 2.92 5.59
C GLY A 68 9.94 2.84 4.31
N GLU A 69 9.75 1.61 3.86
CA GLU A 69 8.98 1.31 2.64
C GLU A 69 7.47 1.43 2.86
N PHE A 70 6.77 1.90 1.84
CA PHE A 70 5.33 2.01 1.76
C PHE A 70 4.75 0.83 0.97
N ASN A 71 3.55 0.41 1.37
CA ASN A 71 2.64 -0.35 0.51
C ASN A 71 1.46 0.53 0.08
N ALA A 72 1.74 1.61 -0.66
CA ALA A 72 0.73 2.60 -0.99
C ALA A 72 -0.30 2.08 -2.01
N VAL A 73 -1.55 2.51 -1.87
CA VAL A 73 -2.63 2.30 -2.85
C VAL A 73 -2.87 3.61 -3.57
N PHE A 74 -2.85 3.57 -4.90
CA PHE A 74 -3.18 4.68 -5.79
C PHE A 74 -4.50 4.38 -6.48
N PHE A 75 -5.34 5.40 -6.68
CA PHE A 75 -6.62 5.29 -7.36
C PHE A 75 -6.96 6.58 -8.11
N ARG A 76 -7.69 6.46 -9.22
CA ARG A 76 -8.12 7.59 -10.05
C ARG A 76 -9.06 8.51 -9.29
N ALA A 77 -8.70 9.79 -9.20
CA ALA A 77 -9.45 10.80 -8.44
C ALA A 77 -10.80 11.16 -9.08
N ASP A 78 -10.92 10.96 -10.40
CA ASP A 78 -12.12 11.26 -11.17
C ASP A 78 -13.10 10.07 -11.27
N ALA A 79 -12.63 8.86 -10.97
CA ALA A 79 -13.42 7.64 -11.05
C ALA A 79 -13.92 7.14 -9.67
N PHE A 80 -13.25 7.51 -8.58
CA PHE A 80 -13.56 6.99 -7.24
C PHE A 80 -13.64 8.06 -6.16
N GLU A 81 -14.62 7.88 -5.28
CA GLU A 81 -14.70 8.53 -3.97
C GLU A 81 -14.04 7.62 -2.93
N LEU A 82 -13.16 8.18 -2.10
CA LEU A 82 -12.57 7.48 -0.95
C LEU A 82 -13.52 7.59 0.24
N LEU A 83 -14.09 6.46 0.66
CA LEU A 83 -15.03 6.40 1.79
C LEU A 83 -14.31 6.19 3.12
N ASP A 84 -13.33 5.29 3.13
CA ASP A 84 -12.56 4.96 4.32
C ASP A 84 -11.18 4.41 3.92
N SER A 85 -10.21 4.49 4.83
CA SER A 85 -8.88 3.96 4.59
C SER A 85 -8.08 3.78 5.86
N GLY A 86 -7.05 2.93 5.79
CA GLY A 86 -6.12 2.80 6.89
C GLY A 86 -4.93 1.93 6.55
N THR A 87 -4.07 1.78 7.56
CA THR A 87 -2.91 0.90 7.53
C THR A 87 -2.83 0.14 8.84
N PHE A 88 -2.45 -1.13 8.76
CA PHE A 88 -2.13 -1.93 9.93
C PHE A 88 -0.85 -2.74 9.69
N TRP A 89 -0.12 -2.99 10.78
CA TRP A 89 1.07 -3.82 10.77
C TRP A 89 0.70 -5.29 10.85
N LEU A 90 1.42 -6.12 10.10
CA LEU A 90 1.27 -7.56 10.13
C LEU A 90 2.02 -8.09 11.35
N SER A 91 1.43 -7.89 12.52
CA SER A 91 2.00 -8.25 13.82
C SER A 91 0.91 -8.54 14.87
N GLU A 92 1.35 -8.95 16.05
CA GLU A 92 0.53 -9.08 17.25
C GLU A 92 0.00 -7.72 17.77
N GLU A 93 0.65 -6.61 17.38
CA GLU A 93 0.27 -5.23 17.74
C GLU A 93 -0.04 -4.41 16.45
N PRO A 94 -1.10 -4.74 15.70
CA PRO A 94 -1.32 -4.24 14.34
C PRO A 94 -1.56 -2.72 14.25
N GLU A 95 -1.92 -2.08 15.36
CA GLU A 95 -2.13 -0.63 15.45
C GLU A 95 -0.85 0.13 15.84
N ARG A 96 0.22 -0.58 16.23
CA ARG A 96 1.48 0.02 16.64
C ARG A 96 2.43 0.13 15.44
N PRO A 97 2.81 1.36 15.05
CA PRO A 97 3.78 1.55 13.99
C PRO A 97 5.13 0.90 14.29
N GLY A 98 5.75 0.34 13.25
CA GLY A 98 7.04 -0.32 13.35
C GLY A 98 7.01 -1.65 14.11
N SER A 99 5.83 -2.19 14.44
CA SER A 99 5.74 -3.49 15.10
C SER A 99 6.13 -4.62 14.14
N LYS A 100 7.06 -5.46 14.59
CA LYS A 100 7.44 -6.69 13.89
C LYS A 100 6.52 -7.82 14.34
N GLY A 101 5.94 -8.52 13.38
CA GLY A 101 5.10 -9.67 13.66
C GLY A 101 5.89 -10.97 13.70
N TRP A 102 5.63 -11.78 14.72
CA TRP A 102 6.18 -13.14 14.84
C TRP A 102 7.71 -13.18 14.66
N ASP A 103 8.24 -14.28 14.11
CA ASP A 103 9.65 -14.45 13.72
C ASP A 103 10.00 -13.69 12.41
N GLY A 104 9.28 -12.62 12.08
CA GLY A 104 9.51 -11.81 10.89
C GLY A 104 10.84 -11.06 10.96
N ALA A 105 11.57 -11.01 9.84
CA ALA A 105 12.86 -10.33 9.79
C ALA A 105 12.70 -8.79 9.77
N CYS A 106 11.60 -8.33 9.18
CA CYS A 106 11.30 -6.92 8.95
C CYS A 106 9.84 -6.62 9.32
N GLU A 107 9.58 -5.36 9.65
CA GLU A 107 8.25 -4.77 9.77
C GLU A 107 7.52 -4.95 8.44
N ARG A 108 6.28 -5.42 8.48
CA ARG A 108 5.40 -5.53 7.31
C ARG A 108 4.07 -4.88 7.63
N LEU A 109 3.45 -4.25 6.63
CA LEU A 109 2.15 -3.62 6.77
C LEU A 109 1.22 -3.97 5.61
N ALA A 110 -0.06 -3.73 5.81
CA ALA A 110 -1.07 -3.70 4.77
C ALA A 110 -1.76 -2.33 4.79
N THR A 111 -1.92 -1.73 3.62
CA THR A 111 -2.72 -0.52 3.41
C THR A 111 -4.01 -0.91 2.73
N TRP A 112 -5.13 -0.36 3.19
CA TRP A 112 -6.44 -0.63 2.63
C TRP A 112 -7.22 0.66 2.37
N VAL A 113 -8.11 0.58 1.38
CA VAL A 113 -9.05 1.65 1.02
C VAL A 113 -10.42 1.04 0.73
N VAL A 114 -11.47 1.73 1.15
CA VAL A 114 -12.85 1.49 0.71
C VAL A 114 -13.20 2.58 -0.29
N LEU A 115 -13.46 2.17 -1.52
CA LEU A 115 -13.72 3.08 -2.64
C LEU A 115 -15.13 2.90 -3.15
N ARG A 116 -15.79 4.01 -3.50
CA ARG A 116 -17.05 4.03 -4.22
C ARG A 116 -16.83 4.49 -5.66
N ARG A 117 -17.30 3.72 -6.63
CA ARG A 117 -17.17 4.05 -8.05
C ARG A 117 -18.19 5.10 -8.50
N GLY A 118 -17.71 6.15 -9.14
CA GLY A 118 -18.53 7.14 -9.84
C GLY A 118 -19.27 6.50 -11.01
N GLY A 119 -20.59 6.60 -11.02
CA GLY A 119 -21.45 6.04 -12.08
C GLY A 119 -22.50 5.09 -11.53
N ASP A 120 -22.07 3.96 -10.96
CA ASP A 120 -22.99 2.95 -10.41
C ASP A 120 -22.99 2.84 -8.88
N GLY A 121 -22.14 3.62 -8.20
CA GLY A 121 -22.11 3.68 -6.74
C GLY A 121 -21.62 2.39 -6.08
N ARG A 122 -21.05 1.44 -6.83
CA ARG A 122 -20.55 0.20 -6.24
C ARG A 122 -19.35 0.48 -5.35
N GLU A 123 -19.36 -0.16 -4.18
CA GLU A 123 -18.32 -0.07 -3.18
C GLU A 123 -17.48 -1.34 -3.15
N PHE A 124 -16.19 -1.18 -2.95
CA PHE A 124 -15.28 -2.31 -2.78
C PHE A 124 -14.10 -1.96 -1.87
N LEU A 125 -13.55 -3.00 -1.24
CA LEU A 125 -12.34 -2.94 -0.44
C LEU A 125 -11.14 -3.36 -1.30
N PHE A 126 -10.09 -2.55 -1.31
CA PHE A 126 -8.81 -2.89 -1.90
C PHE A 126 -7.74 -2.92 -0.82
N ILE A 127 -6.99 -4.01 -0.72
CA ILE A 127 -5.91 -4.19 0.25
C ILE A 127 -4.60 -4.46 -0.49
N ASN A 128 -3.56 -3.73 -0.12
CA ASN A 128 -2.22 -3.88 -0.66
C ASN A 128 -1.23 -4.24 0.44
N THR A 129 -0.41 -5.26 0.21
CA THR A 129 0.63 -5.68 1.15
C THR A 129 1.84 -6.27 0.43
N HIS A 130 2.95 -6.33 1.15
CA HIS A 130 4.18 -7.00 0.75
C HIS A 130 4.51 -8.00 1.86
N LEU A 131 4.30 -9.28 1.60
CA LEU A 131 4.54 -10.35 2.57
C LEU A 131 6.05 -10.56 2.80
N ASP A 132 6.41 -11.07 3.97
CA ASP A 132 7.80 -11.41 4.27
C ASP A 132 8.31 -12.49 3.30
N HIS A 133 9.53 -12.32 2.80
CA HIS A 133 10.22 -13.29 1.96
C HIS A 133 10.72 -14.51 2.77
N SER A 134 10.78 -14.37 4.10
CA SER A 134 11.26 -15.38 5.03
C SER A 134 10.20 -16.46 5.23
N ARG A 135 10.49 -17.68 4.75
CA ARG A 135 9.57 -18.84 4.74
C ARG A 135 9.13 -19.34 6.13
N ARG A 136 9.55 -18.70 7.22
CA ARG A 136 9.33 -19.18 8.60
C ARG A 136 8.24 -18.42 9.36
N ALA A 137 7.87 -17.21 8.92
CA ALA A 137 7.06 -16.29 9.73
C ALA A 137 5.55 -16.28 9.42
N PHE A 138 5.08 -16.92 8.34
CA PHE A 138 3.68 -16.83 7.92
C PHE A 138 3.02 -18.20 7.80
N LYS A 139 2.11 -18.54 8.73
CA LYS A 139 1.08 -19.56 8.49
C LYS A 139 -0.28 -18.88 8.30
N PRO A 140 -1.07 -19.26 7.29
CA PRO A 140 -2.42 -18.71 7.07
C PRO A 140 -3.41 -18.87 8.24
N ARG A 141 -3.05 -19.66 9.27
CA ARG A 141 -3.84 -19.88 10.49
C ARG A 141 -3.66 -18.80 11.54
N ASP A 142 -2.68 -17.91 11.38
CA ASP A 142 -2.30 -16.94 12.40
C ASP A 142 -3.01 -15.58 12.21
N PHE A 143 -3.85 -15.45 11.18
CA PHE A 143 -4.76 -14.30 11.03
C PHE A 143 -5.91 -14.46 12.03
N PRO A 144 -6.03 -13.60 13.06
CA PRO A 144 -7.10 -13.76 14.04
C PRO A 144 -8.45 -13.45 13.37
N HIS A 145 -9.38 -14.41 13.39
CA HIS A 145 -10.77 -14.20 12.94
C HIS A 145 -11.46 -13.02 13.65
N SER A 146 -10.95 -12.57 14.81
CA SER A 146 -11.44 -11.40 15.54
C SER A 146 -11.15 -10.07 14.83
N GLN A 147 -10.05 -9.96 14.08
CA GLN A 147 -9.73 -8.72 13.36
C GLN A 147 -10.70 -8.49 12.19
N TYR A 148 -11.19 -9.56 11.54
CA TYR A 148 -12.26 -9.45 10.55
C TYR A 148 -13.55 -8.82 11.12
N ARG A 149 -13.87 -9.04 12.41
CA ARG A 149 -15.09 -8.50 13.04
C ARG A 149 -14.99 -7.01 13.35
N SER A 150 -13.80 -6.52 13.73
CA SER A 150 -13.58 -5.09 13.98
C SER A 150 -13.72 -4.28 12.69
N TYR A 151 -13.15 -4.77 11.58
CA TYR A 151 -13.32 -4.15 10.26
C TYR A 151 -14.72 -4.37 9.66
N GLN A 152 -15.37 -5.52 9.89
CA GLN A 152 -16.78 -5.71 9.54
C GLN A 152 -17.75 -4.84 10.35
N CYS A 153 -17.41 -4.43 11.56
CA CYS A 153 -18.21 -3.49 12.34
C CYS A 153 -18.20 -2.09 11.72
N CYS A 154 -17.07 -1.64 11.15
CA CYS A 154 -17.01 -0.40 10.38
C CYS A 154 -17.86 -0.51 9.09
N CYS A 155 -17.78 -1.64 8.37
CA CYS A 155 -18.55 -1.87 7.14
C CYS A 155 -20.05 -2.19 7.33
N ARG A 156 -20.59 -2.22 8.56
CA ARG A 156 -22.01 -2.54 8.83
C ARG A 156 -22.89 -1.32 9.15
N SER A 157 -22.37 -0.11 8.99
CA SER A 157 -23.12 1.13 9.25
C SER A 157 -23.40 1.96 7.99
N ILE A 158 -23.64 1.29 6.85
CA ILE A 158 -24.20 1.88 5.63
C ILE A 158 -25.53 1.18 5.32
#